data_AF-A0A967M173-F1
#
_entry.id   AF-A0A967M173-F1
#
_cell.length_a   1.000
_cell.length_b   1.000
_cell.length_c   1.000
_cell.angle_alpha   90.00
_cell.angle_beta   90.00
_cell.angle_gamma   90.00
#
_symmetry.space_group_name_H-M   'P 1'
#
loop_
_entity.id
_entity.type
_entity.pdbx_description
1 polymer ?
#
loop_
_entity_poly.entity_id
_entity_poly.type
_entity_poly.pdbx_seq_one_letter_code
_entity_poly.pdbx_strand_id
1 'polypeptide(L)' 'MREALERFTFLGFLDKKSRRTVFLASGEEIFLVKKGDRFGDKGRFAVLDITEKELTIRQGDNPRLISITLVEEAPLVPSF' A
#
# COMPACT_ATOMS: atom_id res chain seq x y z
N MET A 1 8.17 -6.17 10.01
CA MET A 1 7.50 -5.04 9.31
C MET A 1 7.86 -5.07 7.84
N ARG A 2 9.11 -4.77 7.49
CA ARG A 2 9.61 -4.69 6.13
C ARG A 2 9.30 -5.95 5.30
N GLU A 3 9.65 -7.13 5.80
CA GLU A 3 9.32 -8.43 5.17
C GLU A 3 7.81 -8.65 4.92
N ALA A 4 6.94 -8.06 5.75
CA ALA A 4 5.50 -8.19 5.58
C ALA A 4 4.94 -7.23 4.52
N LEU A 5 5.66 -6.16 4.18
CA LEU A 5 5.32 -5.25 3.09
C LEU A 5 5.97 -5.67 1.76
N GLU A 6 7.20 -6.19 1.81
CA GLU A 6 7.95 -6.62 0.62
C GLU A 6 7.31 -7.80 -0.13
N ARG A 7 6.36 -8.51 0.49
CA ARG A 7 5.54 -9.52 -0.21
C ARG A 7 4.52 -8.91 -1.19
N PHE A 8 4.28 -7.60 -1.09
CA PHE A 8 3.37 -6.87 -1.95
C PHE A 8 4.16 -6.15 -3.02
N THR A 9 3.87 -6.42 -4.28
CA THR A 9 4.41 -5.71 -5.44
C THR A 9 3.42 -4.66 -5.90
N PHE A 10 3.86 -3.42 -6.07
CA PHE A 10 3.03 -2.38 -6.65
C PHE A 10 2.95 -2.53 -8.17
N LEU A 11 1.74 -2.65 -8.71
CA LEU A 11 1.51 -2.84 -10.14
C LEU A 11 1.07 -1.56 -10.87
N GLY A 12 0.72 -0.51 -10.15
CA GLY A 12 0.16 0.71 -10.72
C GLY A 12 -1.09 1.18 -9.97
N PHE A 13 -1.74 2.21 -10.51
CA PHE A 13 -2.99 2.74 -9.97
C PHE A 13 -3.99 3.11 -11.07
N LEU A 14 -5.25 3.20 -10.68
CA LEU A 14 -6.33 3.75 -11.50
C LEU A 14 -6.95 4.94 -10.78
N ASP A 15 -7.05 6.05 -11.50
CA ASP A 15 -7.82 7.21 -11.08
C ASP A 15 -9.22 7.21 -11.69
N LYS A 16 -10.23 7.29 -10.83
CA LYS A 16 -11.62 7.40 -11.25
C LYS A 16 -12.41 8.26 -10.29
N LYS A 17 -13.09 9.29 -10.82
CA LYS A 17 -13.93 10.21 -10.03
C LYS A 17 -13.19 10.78 -8.81
N SER A 18 -11.95 11.24 -9.00
CA SER A 18 -11.08 11.76 -7.95
C SER A 18 -10.75 10.77 -6.82
N ARG A 19 -10.89 9.47 -7.07
CA ARG A 19 -10.48 8.40 -6.16
C ARG A 19 -9.41 7.55 -6.83
N ARG A 20 -8.26 7.45 -6.18
CA ARG A 20 -7.16 6.57 -6.59
C ARG A 20 -7.33 5.18 -6.01
N THR A 21 -7.14 4.16 -6.85
CA THR A 21 -7.10 2.75 -6.46
C THR A 21 -5.74 2.19 -6.84
N VAL A 22 -5.01 1.67 -5.87
CA VAL A 22 -3.70 1.03 -6.04
C VAL A 22 -3.89 -0.45 -6.26
N PHE A 23 -3.17 -1.02 -7.21
CA PHE A 23 -3.11 -2.46 -7.45
C PHE A 23 -1.83 -3.01 -6.83
N LEU A 24 -1.98 -4.01 -5.96
CA LEU A 24 -0.87 -4.73 -5.36
C LEU A 24 -0.98 -6.21 -5.72
N ALA A 25 0.12 -6.87 -6.04
CA ALA A 25 0.19 -8.33 -6.14
C ALA A 25 0.84 -8.93 -4.89
N SER A 26 0.38 -10.10 -4.46
CA SER A 26 1.12 -10.94 -3.51
C SER A 26 0.91 -12.41 -3.87
N GLY A 27 1.96 -13.09 -4.31
CA GLY A 27 1.83 -14.42 -4.92
C GLY A 27 0.94 -14.37 -6.16
N GLU A 28 -0.11 -15.18 -6.20
CA GLU A 28 -1.09 -15.24 -7.29
C GLU A 28 -2.30 -14.31 -7.07
N GLU A 29 -2.33 -13.57 -5.96
CA GLU A 29 -3.46 -12.71 -5.60
C GLU A 29 -3.21 -11.25 -5.98
N ILE A 30 -4.27 -10.57 -6.46
CA ILE A 30 -4.31 -9.12 -6.68
C ILE A 30 -5.21 -8.45 -5.64
N PHE A 31 -4.66 -7.43 -4.99
CA PHE A 31 -5.35 -6.58 -4.02
C PHE A 31 -5.59 -5.20 -4.62
N LEU A 32 -6.81 -4.68 -4.43
CA LEU A 32 -7.17 -3.32 -4.79
C LEU A 32 -7.31 -2.50 -3.51
N VAL A 33 -6.47 -1.49 -3.37
CA VAL A 33 -6.33 -0.73 -2.13
C VAL A 33 -6.64 0.75 -2.37
N LYS A 34 -7.48 1.34 -1.52
CA LYS A 34 -7.86 2.76 -1.58
C LYS A 34 -7.62 3.41 -0.22
N LYS A 35 -7.61 4.73 -0.20
CA LYS A 35 -7.63 5.51 1.04
C LYS A 35 -8.79 5.05 1.93
N GLY A 36 -8.48 4.75 3.19
CA GLY A 36 -9.41 4.22 4.18
C GLY A 36 -9.46 2.69 4.28
N ASP A 37 -8.92 1.96 3.29
CA ASP A 37 -8.92 0.51 3.31
C ASP A 37 -7.84 -0.06 4.26
N ARG A 38 -7.95 -1.36 4.54
CA ARG A 38 -6.93 -2.13 5.23
C ARG A 38 -6.48 -3.30 4.36
N PHE A 39 -5.18 -3.59 4.36
CA PHE A 39 -4.60 -4.72 3.63
C PHE A 39 -3.54 -5.48 4.45
N GLY A 40 -3.06 -6.59 3.90
CA GLY A 40 -2.16 -7.51 4.56
C GLY A 40 -2.84 -8.42 5.60
N ASP A 41 -2.05 -9.28 6.23
CA ASP A 41 -2.53 -10.30 7.17
C ASP A 41 -3.46 -9.69 8.23
N LYS A 42 -4.73 -10.11 8.23
CA LYS A 42 -5.78 -9.62 9.15
C LYS A 42 -5.98 -8.09 9.14
N GLY A 43 -5.72 -7.43 8.00
CA GLY A 43 -5.89 -5.97 7.87
C GLY A 43 -4.88 -5.15 8.67
N ARG A 44 -3.67 -5.68 8.83
CA ARG A 44 -2.58 -5.08 9.63
C ARG A 44 -2.20 -3.66 9.17
N PHE A 45 -2.34 -3.34 7.88
CA PHE A 45 -1.94 -2.06 7.32
C PHE A 45 -3.16 -1.24 6.94
N ALA A 46 -3.35 -0.10 7.61
CA ALA A 46 -4.39 0.86 7.27
C ALA A 46 -3.85 1.91 6.31
N VAL A 47 -4.57 2.16 5.22
CA VAL A 47 -4.16 3.12 4.19
C VAL A 47 -4.71 4.49 4.52
N LEU A 48 -3.81 5.43 4.75
CA LEU A 48 -4.14 6.78 5.19
C LEU A 48 -4.14 7.76 4.03
N ASP A 49 -3.23 7.62 3.08
CA ASP A 49 -3.19 8.44 1.89
C ASP A 49 -2.51 7.74 0.71
N ILE A 50 -2.83 8.18 -0.50
CA ILE A 50 -2.27 7.66 -1.75
C ILE A 50 -2.06 8.85 -2.70
N THR A 51 -0.81 9.06 -3.10
CA THR A 51 -0.42 10.02 -4.13
C THR A 51 0.11 9.30 -5.36
N GLU A 52 0.72 10.02 -6.32
CA GLU A 52 1.27 9.39 -7.54
C GLU A 52 2.57 8.66 -7.24
N LYS A 53 3.27 9.10 -6.19
CA LYS A 53 4.63 8.67 -5.87
C LYS A 53 4.73 8.00 -4.52
N GLU A 54 3.71 8.14 -3.67
CA GLU A 54 3.78 7.70 -2.28
C GLU A 54 2.46 7.09 -1.82
N LEU A 55 2.58 5.98 -1.10
CA LEU A 55 1.53 5.37 -0.28
C LEU A 55 1.87 5.60 1.20
N THR A 56 0.95 6.20 1.94
CA THR A 56 1.09 6.41 3.39
C THR A 56 0.20 5.44 4.14
N ILE A 57 0.78 4.65 5.03
CA ILE A 57 0.08 3.66 5.84
C ILE A 57 0.36 3.80 7.33
N ARG A 58 -0.47 3.12 8.12
CA ARG A 58 -0.28 2.91 9.55
C ARG A 58 -0.39 1.43 9.89
N GLN A 59 0.46 0.94 10.77
CA GLN A 59 0.41 -0.44 11.23
C GLN A 59 -0.41 -0.58 12.51
N GLY A 60 -1.55 -1.26 12.44
CA GLY A 60 -2.45 -1.42 13.59
C GLY A 60 -2.76 -0.07 14.25
N ASP A 61 -2.58 0.00 15.57
CA ASP A 61 -2.81 1.22 16.36
C ASP A 61 -1.54 2.04 16.62
N ASN A 62 -0.40 1.66 16.02
CA ASN A 62 0.85 2.41 16.16
C ASN A 62 0.69 3.83 15.59
N PRO A 63 1.01 4.91 16.34
CA PRO A 63 0.87 6.28 15.84
C PRO A 63 1.86 6.64 14.73
N ARG A 64 2.94 5.86 14.53
CA ARG A 64 3.94 6.12 13.51
C ARG A 64 3.38 5.88 12.11
N LEU A 65 3.51 6.89 11.26
CA LEU A 65 3.21 6.80 9.83
C LEU A 65 4.37 6.15 9.09
N ILE A 66 4.04 5.39 8.05
CA ILE A 66 5.01 4.74 7.17
C ILE A 66 4.72 5.24 5.76
N SER A 67 5.70 5.93 5.18
CA SER A 67 5.67 6.34 3.78
C SER A 67 6.36 5.27 2.92
N ILE A 68 5.79 4.97 1.77
CA ILE A 68 6.30 3.99 0.82
C ILE A 68 6.34 4.65 -0.55
N THR A 69 7.51 4.74 -1.16
CA THR A 69 7.62 5.20 -2.54
C THR A 69 7.06 4.15 -3.49
N LEU A 70 6.17 4.57 -4.38
CA LEU A 70 5.53 3.71 -5.37
C LEU A 70 6.41 3.61 -6.62
N VAL A 71 6.96 2.42 -6.83
CA VAL A 71 7.77 2.08 -8.02
C VAL A 71 7.11 0.88 -8.67
N GLU A 72 6.65 1.05 -9.92
CA GLU A 72 5.93 -0.01 -10.65
C GLU A 72 6.78 -1.27 -10.77
N GLU A 73 6.10 -2.41 -10.67
CA GLU A 73 6.70 -3.76 -10.69
C GLU A 73 7.72 -4.01 -9.57
N ALA A 74 7.76 -3.16 -8.55
CA ALA A 74 8.65 -3.30 -7.40
C ALA A 74 7.90 -3.61 -6.08
N PRO A 75 8.56 -4.30 -5.14
CA PRO A 75 8.03 -4.50 -3.81
C PRO A 75 7.78 -3.19 -3.05
N LEU A 76 6.79 -3.20 -2.15
CA LEU A 76 6.60 -2.10 -1.21
C LEU A 76 7.73 -2.08 -0.17
N VAL A 77 8.56 -1.04 -0.24
CA VAL A 77 9.66 -0.81 0.71
C VAL A 77 9.38 0.45 1.53
N PRO A 78 9.34 0.35 2.87
CA PRO A 78 9.23 1.54 3.73
C PRO A 78 10.38 2.53 3.53
N SER A 79 10.04 3.79 3.33
CA SER A 79 10.96 4.92 3.36
C SER A 79 11.06 5.44 4.80
N PHE A 80 12.25 5.44 5.40
CA PHE A 80 12.52 5.95 6.75
C PHE A 80 13.41 7.19 6.71
#